data_AF-A0A929UMG1-F1
#
_entry.id   AF-A0A929UMG1-F1
#
_cell.length_a   1.000
_cell.length_b   1.000
_cell.length_c   1.000
_cell.angle_alpha   90.00
_cell.angle_beta   90.00
_cell.angle_gamma   90.00
#
_symmetry.space_group_name_H-M   'P 1'
#
loop_
_entity.id
_entity.type
_entity.pdbx_description
1 polymer ?
#
loop_
_entity_poly.entity_id
_entity_poly.type
_entity_poly.pdbx_seq_one_letter_code
_entity_poly.pdbx_strand_id
1 'polypeptide(L)'
;MFRSPLRCCRESALSELSESSSLFSSLSSGEESSSQAAPPQKRSYSAAELNQFIQDPSLSEVFGLAEMYFKRPVSSSEQRSVLYIYDSLHFSTDLMDYLFQYTVKNAKSRSSYASYLEKVAIEWNKAQIRTPEAAKTEGLKNDKRVLELMRALGMSNLLTPAEAPFFDRWLNSYAFSMEILLEACRRSVLRTQGKRLNYAEKILFRWHEHKVTTMEDIRLLDEAHEKELSKKRLTRPTPSSNVVDTRNRFNRYEQHNYDFEELKQKIVSNK
;
A
#
# COMPACT_ATOMS: atom_id res chain seq x y z
N MET A 1 51.38 8.56 -34.71
CA MET A 1 51.28 8.86 -33.27
C MET A 1 50.18 9.91 -33.14
N PHE A 2 49.03 9.74 -32.51
CA PHE A 2 48.57 8.85 -31.45
C PHE A 2 47.15 8.35 -31.78
N ARG A 3 46.90 7.06 -31.53
CA ARG A 3 45.56 6.45 -31.49
C ARG A 3 45.14 6.30 -30.01
N SER A 4 43.81 6.25 -29.82
CA SER A 4 43.06 5.72 -28.67
C SER A 4 42.60 6.75 -27.61
N PRO A 5 41.60 6.46 -26.76
CA PRO A 5 40.35 5.70 -26.99
C PRO A 5 39.13 6.31 -26.25
N LEU A 6 37.97 6.47 -26.90
CA LEU A 6 36.70 6.76 -26.21
C LEU A 6 35.61 5.77 -26.66
N ARG A 7 35.78 4.51 -26.26
CA ARG A 7 34.72 3.48 -26.24
C ARG A 7 35.06 2.48 -25.13
N CYS A 8 34.80 2.85 -23.88
CA CYS A 8 34.66 1.87 -22.80
C CYS A 8 34.06 2.60 -21.59
N CYS A 9 32.73 2.64 -21.48
CA CYS A 9 31.97 2.98 -20.26
C CYS A 9 30.45 2.89 -20.45
N ARG A 10 29.95 2.24 -21.52
CA ARG A 10 28.50 2.08 -21.77
C ARG A 10 28.06 0.61 -21.86
N GLU A 11 28.80 -0.28 -21.21
CA GLU A 11 28.56 -1.73 -21.26
C GLU A 11 28.46 -2.39 -19.87
N SER A 12 28.36 -1.63 -18.77
CA SER A 12 28.24 -2.18 -17.40
C SER A 12 26.89 -1.93 -16.71
N ALA A 13 25.85 -1.48 -17.41
CA ALA A 13 24.53 -1.22 -16.81
C ALA A 13 23.41 -2.15 -17.29
N LEU A 14 23.71 -3.17 -18.11
CA LEU A 14 22.72 -4.10 -18.67
C LEU A 14 22.77 -5.52 -18.11
N SER A 15 23.66 -5.79 -17.13
CA SER A 15 23.83 -7.11 -16.52
C SER A 15 23.13 -7.30 -15.16
N GLU A 16 22.63 -6.25 -14.50
CA GLU A 16 21.98 -6.39 -13.18
C GLU A 16 20.44 -6.55 -13.23
N LEU A 17 19.80 -6.41 -14.41
CA LEU A 17 18.35 -6.61 -14.55
C LEU A 17 17.96 -8.07 -14.86
N SER A 18 18.94 -8.98 -14.91
CA SER A 18 18.74 -10.40 -15.22
C SER A 18 18.65 -11.32 -13.98
N GLU A 19 19.03 -10.84 -12.79
CA GLU A 19 19.16 -11.70 -11.61
C GLU A 19 17.93 -11.71 -10.68
N SER A 20 16.94 -10.85 -10.91
CA SER A 20 15.68 -10.90 -10.13
C SER A 20 14.68 -11.94 -10.66
N SER A 21 14.96 -12.60 -11.79
CA SER A 21 14.10 -13.63 -12.38
C SER A 21 14.39 -15.06 -11.88
N SER A 22 15.49 -15.27 -11.15
CA SER A 22 15.96 -16.60 -10.76
C SER A 22 15.61 -17.02 -9.33
N LEU A 23 14.99 -16.15 -8.51
CA LEU A 23 14.60 -16.48 -7.14
C LEU A 23 13.24 -17.20 -7.01
N PHE A 24 12.55 -17.51 -8.12
CA PHE A 24 11.22 -18.13 -8.08
C PHE A 24 11.19 -19.64 -8.37
N SER A 25 12.35 -20.32 -8.43
CA SER A 25 12.41 -21.74 -8.85
C SER A 25 12.73 -22.77 -7.75
N SER A 26 12.75 -22.39 -6.47
CA SER A 26 13.08 -23.37 -5.42
C SER A 26 12.27 -23.13 -4.16
N LEU A 27 11.08 -23.74 -4.08
CA LEU A 27 10.57 -24.38 -2.86
C LEU A 27 9.32 -25.21 -3.23
N SER A 28 9.54 -26.47 -3.59
CA SER A 28 8.52 -27.51 -3.61
C SER A 28 9.16 -28.80 -3.13
N SER A 29 8.96 -29.13 -1.86
CA SER A 29 8.96 -30.50 -1.31
C SER A 29 8.55 -30.42 0.16
N GLY A 30 7.36 -30.92 0.45
CA GLY A 30 6.76 -30.92 1.78
C GLY A 30 5.27 -31.15 1.64
N GLU A 31 4.91 -32.42 1.49
CA GLU A 31 3.55 -32.93 1.39
C GLU A 31 2.69 -32.48 2.58
N GLU A 32 1.49 -31.99 2.31
CA GLU A 32 0.30 -32.28 3.12
C GLU A 32 -0.98 -31.97 2.32
N SER A 33 -1.94 -32.88 2.48
CA SER A 33 -3.13 -33.09 1.65
C SER A 33 -4.18 -31.99 1.78
N SER A 34 -4.56 -31.38 0.66
CA SER A 34 -5.85 -30.70 0.47
C SER A 34 -6.11 -30.53 -1.03
N SER A 35 -7.22 -31.09 -1.50
CA SER A 35 -7.67 -31.11 -2.90
C SER A 35 -7.68 -29.73 -3.56
N GLN A 36 -6.66 -29.40 -4.36
CA GLN A 36 -6.70 -28.26 -5.26
C GLN A 36 -6.95 -28.74 -6.70
N ALA A 37 -8.16 -28.49 -7.20
CA ALA A 37 -8.50 -28.73 -8.59
C ALA A 37 -7.67 -27.80 -9.50
N ALA A 38 -7.02 -28.39 -10.51
CA ALA A 38 -6.31 -27.64 -11.55
C ALA A 38 -7.26 -26.64 -12.24
N PRO A 39 -6.77 -25.45 -12.65
CA PRO A 39 -7.62 -24.48 -13.34
C PRO A 39 -8.19 -25.14 -14.62
N PRO A 40 -9.50 -25.00 -14.88
CA PRO A 40 -10.16 -25.66 -16.00
C PRO A 40 -9.50 -25.23 -17.32
N GLN A 41 -9.19 -26.18 -18.20
CA GLN A 41 -8.61 -25.89 -19.50
C GLN A 41 -9.61 -25.09 -20.36
N LYS A 42 -9.09 -24.18 -21.21
CA LYS A 42 -9.91 -23.41 -22.15
C LYS A 42 -10.74 -24.35 -23.02
N ARG A 43 -12.05 -24.38 -22.81
CA ARG A 43 -12.97 -25.01 -23.76
C ARG A 43 -13.09 -24.09 -24.98
N SER A 44 -12.98 -24.64 -26.18
CA SER A 44 -13.33 -23.91 -27.39
C SER A 44 -14.86 -23.88 -27.50
N TYR A 45 -15.46 -22.74 -27.21
CA TYR A 45 -16.89 -22.55 -27.37
C TYR A 45 -17.30 -22.68 -28.84
N SER A 46 -18.26 -23.55 -29.13
CA SER A 46 -18.86 -23.67 -30.45
C SER A 46 -19.76 -22.46 -30.75
N ALA A 47 -20.00 -22.18 -32.04
CA ALA A 47 -20.86 -21.07 -32.44
C ALA A 47 -22.30 -21.20 -31.90
N ALA A 48 -22.79 -22.43 -31.67
CA ALA A 48 -24.10 -22.70 -31.10
C ALA A 48 -24.17 -22.37 -29.60
N GLU A 49 -23.13 -22.72 -28.83
CA GLU A 49 -23.03 -22.37 -27.41
C GLU A 49 -22.91 -20.86 -27.25
N LEU A 50 -22.13 -20.19 -28.11
CA LEU A 50 -22.02 -18.72 -28.13
C LEU A 50 -23.39 -18.04 -28.31
N ASN A 51 -24.25 -18.60 -29.16
CA ASN A 51 -25.61 -18.10 -29.39
C ASN A 51 -26.55 -18.36 -28.20
N GLN A 52 -26.36 -19.46 -27.48
CA GLN A 52 -27.10 -19.77 -26.26
C GLN A 52 -26.73 -18.81 -25.13
N PHE A 53 -25.44 -18.44 -25.06
CA PHE A 53 -24.89 -17.45 -24.14
C PHE A 53 -25.38 -16.03 -24.44
N ILE A 54 -25.57 -15.65 -25.71
CA ILE A 54 -26.18 -14.36 -26.09
C ILE A 54 -27.62 -14.22 -25.55
N GLN A 55 -28.32 -15.33 -25.29
CA GLN A 55 -29.67 -15.33 -24.72
C GLN A 55 -29.70 -15.26 -23.19
N ASP A 56 -28.56 -15.43 -22.50
CA ASP A 56 -28.49 -15.29 -21.04
C ASP A 56 -28.44 -13.79 -20.67
N PRO A 57 -29.46 -13.24 -19.99
CA PRO A 57 -29.51 -11.83 -19.62
C PRO A 57 -28.33 -11.43 -18.73
N SER A 58 -27.85 -12.33 -17.87
CA SER A 58 -26.72 -12.08 -16.96
C SER A 58 -25.41 -11.88 -17.72
N LEU A 59 -25.24 -12.62 -18.82
CA LEU A 59 -24.05 -12.51 -19.65
C LEU A 59 -24.10 -11.28 -20.57
N SER A 60 -25.29 -10.94 -21.08
CA SER A 60 -25.51 -9.69 -21.81
C SER A 60 -25.14 -8.48 -20.93
N GLU A 61 -25.51 -8.49 -19.65
CA GLU A 61 -25.09 -7.48 -18.68
C GLU A 61 -23.57 -7.43 -18.51
N VAL A 62 -22.90 -8.58 -18.32
CA VAL A 62 -21.44 -8.65 -18.21
C VAL A 62 -20.74 -8.12 -19.46
N PHE A 63 -21.25 -8.39 -20.65
CA PHE A 63 -20.71 -7.81 -21.88
C PHE A 63 -20.93 -6.30 -21.95
N GLY A 64 -22.11 -5.81 -21.55
CA GLY A 64 -22.37 -4.38 -21.45
C GLY A 64 -21.42 -3.66 -20.48
N LEU A 65 -21.15 -4.26 -19.31
CA LEU A 65 -20.16 -3.75 -18.36
C LEU A 65 -18.76 -3.74 -18.98
N ALA A 66 -18.36 -4.82 -19.65
CA ALA A 66 -17.07 -4.90 -20.33
C ALA A 66 -16.90 -3.79 -21.39
N GLU A 67 -17.92 -3.55 -22.23
CA GLU A 67 -17.91 -2.46 -23.22
C GLU A 67 -17.84 -1.08 -22.55
N MET A 68 -18.56 -0.89 -21.44
CA MET A 68 -18.54 0.35 -20.68
C MET A 68 -17.14 0.66 -20.13
N TYR A 69 -16.38 -0.33 -19.66
CA TYR A 69 -15.01 -0.13 -19.19
C TYR A 69 -13.99 -0.04 -20.33
N PHE A 70 -14.15 -0.81 -21.40
CA PHE A 70 -13.20 -0.76 -22.52
C PHE A 70 -13.42 0.45 -23.42
N LYS A 71 -14.59 1.11 -23.33
CA LYS A 71 -15.02 2.21 -24.20
C LYS A 71 -14.98 1.83 -25.68
N ARG A 72 -15.17 0.54 -25.97
CA ARG A 72 -15.17 -0.06 -27.30
C ARG A 72 -15.90 -1.40 -27.27
N PRO A 73 -16.32 -1.92 -28.44
CA PRO A 73 -16.81 -3.29 -28.51
C PRO A 73 -15.74 -4.29 -28.05
N VAL A 74 -16.20 -5.33 -27.34
CA VAL A 74 -15.36 -6.42 -26.85
C VAL A 74 -14.84 -7.22 -28.05
N SER A 75 -13.53 -7.45 -28.12
CA SER A 75 -12.91 -8.25 -29.20
C SER A 75 -13.26 -9.73 -29.05
N SER A 76 -13.25 -10.50 -30.14
CA SER A 76 -13.52 -11.94 -30.09
C SER A 76 -12.59 -12.72 -29.17
N SER A 77 -11.36 -12.24 -28.94
CA SER A 77 -10.44 -12.84 -27.96
C SER A 77 -10.92 -12.61 -26.52
N GLU A 78 -11.36 -11.38 -26.24
CA GLU A 78 -11.84 -10.96 -24.93
C GLU A 78 -13.19 -11.57 -24.61
N GLN A 79 -14.06 -11.70 -25.60
CA GLN A 79 -15.33 -12.42 -25.46
C GLN A 79 -15.10 -13.85 -24.99
N ARG A 80 -14.13 -14.55 -25.60
CA ARG A 80 -13.75 -15.91 -25.17
C ARG A 80 -13.21 -15.95 -23.74
N SER A 81 -12.40 -14.97 -23.35
CA SER A 81 -11.88 -14.88 -21.97
C SER A 81 -12.99 -14.60 -20.95
N VAL A 82 -13.92 -13.70 -21.27
CA VAL A 82 -15.08 -13.38 -20.42
C VAL A 82 -15.98 -14.61 -20.25
N LEU A 83 -16.29 -15.30 -21.35
CA LEU A 83 -17.05 -16.55 -21.33
C LEU A 83 -16.38 -17.61 -20.48
N TYR A 84 -15.07 -17.81 -20.66
CA TYR A 84 -14.30 -18.74 -19.85
C TYR A 84 -14.43 -18.47 -18.35
N ILE A 85 -14.42 -17.20 -17.94
CA ILE A 85 -14.53 -16.85 -16.51
C ILE A 85 -15.96 -17.06 -16.00
N TYR A 86 -16.97 -16.73 -16.81
CA TYR A 86 -18.37 -16.93 -16.43
C TYR A 86 -18.74 -18.43 -16.35
N ASP A 87 -18.39 -19.21 -17.36
CA ASP A 87 -18.78 -20.61 -17.51
C ASP A 87 -17.84 -21.57 -16.77
N SER A 88 -16.52 -21.36 -16.81
CA SER A 88 -15.57 -22.30 -16.17
C SER A 88 -15.22 -21.93 -14.73
N LEU A 89 -15.15 -20.63 -14.40
CA LEU A 89 -14.81 -20.18 -13.04
C LEU A 89 -16.04 -19.85 -12.20
N HIS A 90 -17.22 -19.68 -12.81
CA HIS A 90 -18.48 -19.33 -12.15
C HIS A 90 -18.34 -18.11 -11.23
N PHE A 91 -17.77 -17.02 -11.76
CA PHE A 91 -17.72 -15.74 -11.04
C PHE A 91 -19.08 -15.05 -11.10
N SER A 92 -19.47 -14.37 -10.02
CA SER A 92 -20.66 -13.52 -10.03
C SER A 92 -20.48 -12.31 -10.95
N THR A 93 -21.58 -11.73 -11.39
CA THR A 93 -21.59 -10.49 -12.18
C THR A 93 -20.86 -9.35 -11.47
N ASP A 94 -21.07 -9.19 -10.16
CA ASP A 94 -20.38 -8.18 -9.33
C ASP A 94 -18.86 -8.39 -9.26
N LEU A 95 -18.41 -9.66 -9.19
CA LEU A 95 -16.97 -9.95 -9.18
C LEU A 95 -16.36 -9.71 -10.56
N MET A 96 -17.10 -10.01 -11.64
CA MET A 96 -16.70 -9.72 -13.01
C MET A 96 -16.59 -8.22 -13.28
N ASP A 97 -17.52 -7.42 -12.77
CA ASP A 97 -17.47 -5.95 -12.81
C ASP A 97 -16.16 -5.43 -12.18
N TYR A 98 -15.85 -5.87 -10.96
CA TYR A 98 -14.62 -5.47 -10.29
C TYR A 98 -13.37 -5.99 -11.01
N LEU A 99 -13.42 -7.20 -11.56
CA LEU A 99 -12.32 -7.77 -12.34
C LEU A 99 -12.01 -6.90 -13.56
N PHE A 100 -13.02 -6.41 -14.29
CA PHE A 100 -12.84 -5.50 -15.42
C PHE A 100 -12.23 -4.16 -15.01
N GLN A 101 -12.69 -3.59 -13.89
CA GLN A 101 -12.11 -2.37 -13.34
C GLN A 101 -10.62 -2.56 -13.01
N TYR A 102 -10.27 -3.70 -12.39
CA TYR A 102 -8.92 -4.00 -11.98
C TYR A 102 -7.98 -4.24 -13.17
N THR A 103 -8.43 -4.96 -14.18
CA THR A 103 -7.64 -5.28 -15.37
C THR A 103 -7.41 -4.06 -16.25
N VAL A 104 -8.39 -3.16 -16.42
CA VAL A 104 -8.19 -1.92 -17.17
C VAL A 104 -7.16 -1.01 -16.49
N LYS A 105 -7.16 -0.96 -15.15
CA LYS A 105 -6.20 -0.16 -14.36
C LYS A 105 -4.76 -0.68 -14.45
N ASN A 106 -4.58 -2.01 -14.52
CA ASN A 106 -3.26 -2.64 -14.38
C ASN A 106 -2.69 -3.24 -15.67
N ALA A 107 -3.50 -3.41 -16.73
CA ALA A 107 -3.01 -3.95 -18.00
C ALA A 107 -2.06 -2.97 -18.71
N LYS A 108 -0.94 -3.50 -19.22
CA LYS A 108 0.10 -2.71 -19.90
C LYS A 108 -0.36 -2.14 -21.25
N SER A 109 -1.23 -2.86 -21.94
CA SER A 109 -1.73 -2.47 -23.26
C SER A 109 -3.11 -3.08 -23.54
N ARG A 110 -3.85 -2.45 -24.45
CA ARG A 110 -5.14 -2.93 -24.93
C ARG A 110 -5.10 -4.35 -25.49
N SER A 111 -4.01 -4.72 -26.18
CA SER A 111 -3.83 -6.08 -26.72
C SER A 111 -3.56 -7.14 -25.65
N SER A 112 -3.00 -6.75 -24.49
CA SER A 112 -2.71 -7.66 -23.38
C SER A 112 -3.89 -7.90 -22.45
N TYR A 113 -5.00 -7.19 -22.67
CA TYR A 113 -6.15 -7.20 -21.77
C TYR A 113 -6.73 -8.61 -21.58
N ALA A 114 -7.03 -9.33 -22.66
CA ALA A 114 -7.56 -10.70 -22.60
C ALA A 114 -6.66 -11.65 -21.79
N SER A 115 -5.35 -11.62 -22.09
CA SER A 115 -4.38 -12.47 -21.39
C SER A 115 -4.19 -12.09 -19.93
N TYR A 116 -4.28 -10.80 -19.60
CA TYR A 116 -4.17 -10.33 -18.22
C TYR A 116 -5.43 -10.67 -17.42
N LEU A 117 -6.61 -10.48 -18.02
CA LEU A 117 -7.91 -10.84 -17.47
C LEU A 117 -7.95 -12.32 -17.06
N GLU A 118 -7.55 -13.22 -17.95
CA GLU A 118 -7.48 -14.66 -17.65
C GLU A 118 -6.51 -14.98 -16.51
N LYS A 119 -5.32 -14.37 -16.52
CA LYS A 119 -4.31 -14.60 -15.48
C LYS A 119 -4.83 -14.20 -14.10
N VAL A 120 -5.41 -12.99 -13.99
CA VAL A 120 -5.98 -12.49 -12.74
C VAL A 120 -7.14 -13.36 -12.29
N ALA A 121 -8.03 -13.76 -13.20
CA ALA A 121 -9.16 -14.63 -12.86
C ALA A 121 -8.71 -16.01 -12.35
N ILE A 122 -7.70 -16.61 -12.98
CA ILE A 122 -7.12 -17.88 -12.52
C ILE A 122 -6.48 -17.73 -11.15
N GLU A 123 -5.74 -16.64 -10.90
CA GLU A 123 -5.14 -16.35 -9.60
C GLU A 123 -6.20 -16.19 -8.52
N TRP A 124 -7.26 -15.42 -8.79
CA TRP A 124 -8.37 -15.23 -7.85
C TRP A 124 -9.12 -16.52 -7.56
N ASN A 125 -9.34 -17.36 -8.57
CA ASN A 125 -9.96 -18.66 -8.37
C ASN A 125 -9.07 -19.61 -7.56
N LYS A 126 -7.75 -19.61 -7.77
CA LYS A 126 -6.79 -20.37 -6.94
C LYS A 126 -6.81 -19.92 -5.48
N ALA A 127 -6.90 -18.61 -5.25
CA ALA A 127 -7.06 -18.02 -3.93
C ALA A 127 -8.49 -18.17 -3.35
N GLN A 128 -9.40 -18.85 -4.07
CA GLN A 128 -10.81 -19.04 -3.68
C GLN A 128 -11.56 -17.72 -3.41
N ILE A 129 -11.17 -16.65 -4.11
CA ILE A 129 -11.83 -15.35 -4.03
C ILE A 129 -13.14 -15.42 -4.83
N ARG A 130 -14.26 -15.33 -4.13
CA ARG A 130 -15.61 -15.33 -4.74
C ARG A 130 -16.36 -14.03 -4.53
N THR A 131 -15.83 -13.11 -3.73
CA THR A 131 -16.49 -11.84 -3.40
C THR A 131 -15.65 -10.65 -3.89
N PRO A 132 -16.29 -9.54 -4.31
CA PRO A 132 -15.59 -8.35 -4.77
C PRO A 132 -14.76 -7.70 -3.65
N GLU A 133 -15.17 -7.83 -2.39
CA GLU A 133 -14.43 -7.32 -1.23
C GLU A 133 -13.08 -8.03 -1.05
N ALA A 134 -13.08 -9.37 -1.11
CA ALA A 134 -11.85 -10.15 -1.03
C ALA A 134 -10.93 -9.83 -2.23
N ALA A 135 -11.50 -9.64 -3.43
CA ALA A 135 -10.75 -9.23 -4.61
C ALA A 135 -10.09 -7.84 -4.45
N LYS A 136 -10.74 -6.90 -3.77
CA LYS A 136 -10.15 -5.59 -3.44
C LYS A 136 -8.95 -5.73 -2.51
N THR A 137 -9.07 -6.51 -1.45
CA THR A 137 -7.96 -6.78 -0.52
C THR A 137 -6.78 -7.44 -1.22
N GLU A 138 -7.04 -8.39 -2.12
CA GLU A 138 -6.00 -9.08 -2.90
C GLU A 138 -5.36 -8.19 -3.96
N GLY A 139 -6.14 -7.28 -4.58
CA GLY A 139 -5.59 -6.23 -5.43
C GLY A 139 -4.64 -5.29 -4.67
N LEU A 140 -4.96 -4.94 -3.43
CA LEU A 140 -4.10 -4.10 -2.58
C LEU A 140 -2.81 -4.80 -2.17
N LYS A 141 -2.83 -6.12 -1.92
CA LYS A 141 -1.63 -6.92 -1.64
C LYS A 141 -0.60 -6.83 -2.78
N ASN A 142 -1.08 -6.77 -4.02
CA ASN A 142 -0.25 -6.75 -5.21
C ASN A 142 0.06 -5.33 -5.72
N ASP A 143 -0.51 -4.28 -5.13
CA ASP A 143 -0.24 -2.89 -5.52
C ASP A 143 1.18 -2.48 -5.11
N LYS A 144 1.99 -2.07 -6.10
CA LYS A 144 3.37 -1.60 -5.90
C LYS A 144 3.47 -0.47 -4.87
N ARG A 145 2.48 0.44 -4.85
CA ARG A 145 2.45 1.56 -3.90
C ARG A 145 2.31 1.04 -2.47
N VAL A 146 1.39 0.09 -2.25
CA VAL A 146 1.19 -0.52 -0.93
C VAL A 146 2.45 -1.26 -0.49
N LEU A 147 3.07 -2.04 -1.38
CA LEU A 147 4.33 -2.74 -1.07
C LEU A 147 5.46 -1.78 -0.69
N GLU A 148 5.55 -0.63 -1.36
CA GLU A 148 6.52 0.41 -1.03
C GLU A 148 6.25 1.07 0.32
N LEU A 149 4.99 1.39 0.64
CA LEU A 149 4.60 1.91 1.95
C LEU A 149 4.85 0.90 3.09
N MET A 150 4.57 -0.38 2.84
CA MET A 150 4.87 -1.46 3.79
C MET A 150 6.37 -1.55 4.07
N ARG A 151 7.19 -1.49 3.02
CA ARG A 151 8.66 -1.43 3.16
C ARG A 151 9.10 -0.20 3.95
N ALA A 152 8.51 0.97 3.68
CA ALA A 152 8.80 2.20 4.40
C ALA A 152 8.39 2.15 5.89
N LEU A 153 7.35 1.39 6.25
CA LEU A 153 6.95 1.14 7.64
C LEU A 153 7.84 0.08 8.34
N GLY A 154 8.71 -0.60 7.59
CA GLY A 154 9.54 -1.70 8.08
C GLY A 154 8.72 -2.95 8.41
N MET A 155 7.59 -3.17 7.74
CA MET A 155 6.78 -4.39 7.87
C MET A 155 7.26 -5.39 6.83
N SER A 156 7.63 -6.59 7.29
CA SER A 156 8.57 -7.44 6.57
C SER A 156 7.97 -8.55 5.73
N ASN A 157 6.67 -8.86 5.73
CA ASN A 157 6.00 -9.51 4.59
C ASN A 157 4.50 -9.78 4.80
N LEU A 158 3.75 -9.59 3.69
CA LEU A 158 2.32 -9.85 3.47
C LEU A 158 1.37 -8.88 4.18
N LEU A 159 0.62 -8.12 3.38
CA LEU A 159 -0.43 -7.24 3.88
C LEU A 159 -1.50 -8.11 4.56
N THR A 160 -1.65 -7.91 5.87
CA THR A 160 -2.66 -8.63 6.65
C THR A 160 -4.05 -8.07 6.29
N PRO A 161 -5.12 -8.89 6.28
CA PRO A 161 -6.48 -8.39 6.05
C PRO A 161 -6.89 -7.23 6.97
N ALA A 162 -6.37 -7.20 8.20
CA ALA A 162 -6.59 -6.12 9.17
C ALA A 162 -5.91 -4.80 8.78
N GLU A 163 -4.82 -4.86 8.01
CA GLU A 163 -4.01 -3.71 7.60
C GLU A 163 -4.49 -3.12 6.28
N ALA A 164 -5.02 -3.95 5.38
CA ALA A 164 -5.57 -3.56 4.09
C ALA A 164 -6.50 -2.31 4.11
N PRO A 165 -7.46 -2.19 5.04
CA PRO A 165 -8.33 -1.01 5.07
C PRO A 165 -7.60 0.30 5.40
N PHE A 166 -6.44 0.25 6.07
CA PHE A 166 -5.64 1.46 6.30
C PHE A 166 -5.07 1.98 4.98
N PHE A 167 -4.43 1.12 4.22
CA PHE A 167 -3.85 1.50 2.92
C PHE A 167 -4.91 1.89 1.90
N ASP A 168 -6.07 1.22 1.91
CA ASP A 168 -7.21 1.59 1.07
C ASP A 168 -7.67 3.02 1.37
N ARG A 169 -7.83 3.38 2.64
CA ARG A 169 -8.18 4.75 3.04
C ARG A 169 -7.12 5.75 2.60
N TRP A 170 -5.85 5.45 2.81
CA TRP A 170 -4.76 6.38 2.48
C TRP A 170 -4.66 6.68 0.99
N LEU A 171 -4.82 5.65 0.15
CA LEU A 171 -4.69 5.75 -1.29
C LEU A 171 -5.97 6.23 -1.98
N ASN A 172 -7.14 5.76 -1.53
CA ASN A 172 -8.41 5.99 -2.22
C ASN A 172 -9.28 7.04 -1.53
N SER A 173 -9.35 7.07 -0.19
CA SER A 173 -10.20 8.04 0.52
C SER A 173 -9.51 9.39 0.70
N TYR A 174 -8.27 9.40 1.21
CA TYR A 174 -7.51 10.63 1.40
C TYR A 174 -6.83 11.11 0.12
N ALA A 175 -6.64 10.21 -0.85
CA ALA A 175 -6.05 10.48 -2.16
C ALA A 175 -4.69 11.21 -2.09
N PHE A 176 -3.88 10.89 -1.07
CA PHE A 176 -2.57 11.50 -0.91
C PHE A 176 -1.57 11.05 -1.97
N SER A 177 -0.62 11.93 -2.29
CA SER A 177 0.52 11.58 -3.13
C SER A 177 1.45 10.60 -2.41
N MET A 178 2.19 9.81 -3.19
CA MET A 178 3.11 8.81 -2.65
C MET A 178 4.18 9.44 -1.74
N GLU A 179 4.65 10.64 -2.07
CA GLU A 179 5.66 11.36 -1.27
C GLU A 179 5.16 11.69 0.14
N ILE A 180 3.92 12.17 0.26
CA ILE A 180 3.29 12.50 1.55
C ILE A 180 3.15 11.22 2.37
N LEU A 181 2.65 10.14 1.76
CA LEU A 181 2.47 8.85 2.44
C LEU A 181 3.81 8.29 2.96
N LEU A 182 4.86 8.36 2.15
CA LEU A 182 6.20 7.92 2.55
C LEU A 182 6.76 8.74 3.72
N GLU A 183 6.54 10.06 3.73
CA GLU A 183 6.98 10.91 4.84
C GLU A 183 6.23 10.58 6.15
N ALA A 184 4.93 10.29 6.08
CA ALA A 184 4.18 9.82 7.25
C ALA A 184 4.72 8.48 7.76
N CYS A 185 5.02 7.54 6.86
CA CYS A 185 5.63 6.26 7.22
C CYS A 185 6.99 6.45 7.90
N ARG A 186 7.87 7.29 7.33
CA ARG A 186 9.19 7.61 7.88
C ARG A 186 9.10 8.20 9.29
N ARG A 187 8.21 9.17 9.50
CA ARG A 187 7.94 9.78 10.82
C ARG A 187 7.48 8.74 11.84
N SER A 188 6.66 7.80 11.40
CA SER A 188 6.11 6.75 12.26
C SER A 188 7.16 5.75 12.72
N VAL A 189 8.06 5.35 11.83
CA VAL A 189 9.21 4.48 12.16
C VAL A 189 10.15 5.15 13.16
N LEU A 190 10.44 6.45 12.98
CA LEU A 190 11.33 7.19 13.88
C LEU A 190 10.73 7.40 15.27
N ARG A 191 9.40 7.50 15.39
CA ARG A 191 8.70 7.79 16.65
C ARG A 191 8.31 6.53 17.43
N THR A 192 7.96 5.45 16.75
CA THR A 192 7.30 4.29 17.37
C THR A 192 7.92 2.97 16.89
N GLN A 193 8.22 2.04 17.82
CA GLN A 193 8.76 0.72 17.48
C GLN A 193 7.70 -0.35 17.17
N GLY A 194 6.51 -0.29 17.78
CA GLY A 194 5.47 -1.34 17.60
C GLY A 194 4.19 -0.88 16.88
N LYS A 195 3.60 0.26 17.26
CA LYS A 195 2.32 0.75 16.71
C LYS A 195 2.48 1.70 15.52
N ARG A 196 3.39 1.37 14.60
CA ARG A 196 3.77 2.24 13.47
C ARG A 196 2.59 2.59 12.56
N LEU A 197 1.77 1.59 12.20
CA LEU A 197 0.59 1.76 11.34
C LEU A 197 -0.45 2.71 11.96
N ASN A 198 -0.77 2.50 13.25
CA ASN A 198 -1.71 3.37 13.97
C ASN A 198 -1.18 4.79 14.14
N TYR A 199 0.13 4.96 14.29
CA TYR A 199 0.74 6.28 14.39
C TYR A 199 0.72 6.99 13.02
N ALA A 200 1.00 6.27 11.94
CA ALA A 200 0.90 6.78 10.57
C ALA A 200 -0.54 7.22 10.24
N GLU A 201 -1.55 6.42 10.58
CA GLU A 201 -2.96 6.79 10.40
C GLU A 201 -3.29 8.12 11.10
N LYS A 202 -2.81 8.34 12.33
CA LYS A 202 -3.07 9.60 13.04
C LYS A 202 -2.44 10.81 12.37
N ILE A 203 -1.22 10.65 11.84
CA ILE A 203 -0.55 11.72 11.08
C ILE A 203 -1.35 12.03 9.82
N LEU A 204 -1.68 10.99 9.05
CA LEU A 204 -2.40 11.13 7.78
C LEU A 204 -3.81 11.68 7.97
N PHE A 205 -4.53 11.25 9.01
CA PHE A 205 -5.82 11.79 9.37
C PHE A 205 -5.74 13.29 9.68
N ARG A 206 -4.76 13.71 10.49
CA ARG A 206 -4.55 15.13 10.80
C ARG A 206 -4.22 15.94 9.54
N TRP A 207 -3.36 15.41 8.67
CA TRP A 207 -3.04 16.06 7.39
C TRP A 207 -4.26 16.16 6.48
N HIS A 208 -5.15 15.17 6.52
CA HIS A 208 -6.38 15.16 5.76
C HIS A 208 -7.36 16.23 6.29
N GLU A 209 -7.50 16.36 7.61
CA GLU A 209 -8.29 17.44 8.23
C GLU A 209 -7.77 18.84 7.85
N HIS A 210 -6.46 19.00 7.78
CA HIS A 210 -5.82 20.25 7.35
C HIS A 210 -5.71 20.41 5.82
N LYS A 211 -6.27 19.46 5.04
CA LYS A 211 -6.27 19.47 3.56
C LYS A 211 -4.87 19.68 2.96
N VAL A 212 -3.88 19.00 3.53
CA VAL A 212 -2.49 19.03 3.06
C VAL A 212 -2.43 18.46 1.64
N THR A 213 -1.82 19.21 0.72
CA THR A 213 -1.61 18.75 -0.66
C THR A 213 -0.14 18.73 -1.06
N THR A 214 0.69 19.52 -0.38
CA THR A 214 2.11 19.67 -0.68
C THR A 214 2.99 19.37 0.55
N MET A 215 4.27 19.09 0.30
CA MET A 215 5.26 18.94 1.37
C MET A 215 5.48 20.23 2.16
N GLU A 216 5.20 21.38 1.56
CA GLU A 216 5.33 22.68 2.23
C GLU A 216 4.22 22.89 3.26
N ASP A 217 2.99 22.46 2.96
CA ASP A 217 1.88 22.48 3.91
C ASP A 217 2.22 21.68 5.17
N ILE A 218 2.90 20.54 5.01
CA ILE A 218 3.38 19.71 6.13
C ILE A 218 4.37 20.50 6.99
N ARG A 219 5.34 21.20 6.37
CA ARG A 219 6.33 22.01 7.11
C ARG A 219 5.68 23.13 7.89
N LEU A 220 4.72 23.84 7.29
CA LEU A 220 3.96 24.90 7.97
C LEU A 220 3.17 24.35 9.16
N LEU A 221 2.54 23.19 9.01
CA LEU A 221 1.83 22.52 10.11
C LEU A 221 2.78 22.06 11.22
N ASP A 222 3.96 21.56 10.87
CA ASP A 222 4.97 21.17 11.85
C ASP A 222 5.50 22.38 12.62
N GLU A 223 5.80 23.48 11.93
CA GLU A 223 6.25 24.73 12.57
C GLU A 223 5.17 25.29 13.52
N ALA A 224 3.91 25.29 13.08
CA ALA A 224 2.78 25.70 13.92
C ALA A 224 2.64 24.81 15.16
N HIS A 225 2.83 23.49 15.00
CA HIS A 225 2.78 22.54 16.11
C HIS A 225 3.96 22.71 17.07
N GLU A 226 5.17 22.97 16.58
CA GLU A 226 6.34 23.26 17.42
C GLU A 226 6.18 24.56 18.20
N LYS A 227 5.62 25.61 17.58
CA LYS A 227 5.26 26.86 18.25
C LYS A 227 4.21 26.65 19.34
N GLU A 228 3.22 25.79 19.10
CA GLU A 228 2.21 25.46 20.11
C GLU A 228 2.80 24.63 21.26
N LEU A 229 3.67 23.66 20.95
CA LEU A 229 4.37 22.88 21.96
C LEU A 229 5.29 23.74 22.83
N SER A 230 6.00 24.71 22.24
CA SER A 230 6.86 25.63 22.99
C SER A 230 6.04 26.55 23.88
N LYS A 231 4.94 27.12 23.38
CA LYS A 231 3.97 27.88 24.20
C LYS A 231 3.45 27.04 25.37
N LYS A 232 3.01 25.80 25.10
CA LYS A 232 2.49 24.89 26.14
C LYS A 232 3.54 24.46 27.16
N ARG A 233 4.82 24.40 26.77
CA ARG A 233 5.95 24.19 27.70
C ARG A 233 6.19 25.41 28.59
N LEU A 234 6.01 26.62 28.06
CA LEU A 234 6.15 27.89 28.79
C LEU A 234 4.96 28.19 29.70
N THR A 235 3.76 27.72 29.36
CA THR A 235 2.52 27.89 30.15
C THR A 235 2.21 26.70 31.05
N ARG A 236 3.02 25.63 31.02
CA ARG A 236 2.90 24.55 32.01
C ARG A 236 3.29 25.19 33.34
N PRO A 237 2.41 25.20 34.36
CA PRO A 237 2.82 25.67 35.67
C PRO A 237 4.06 24.85 36.03
N THR A 238 5.18 25.53 36.30
CA THR A 238 6.14 24.97 37.26
C THR A 238 5.29 24.51 38.44
N PRO A 239 5.51 23.29 39.00
CA PRO A 239 4.80 22.93 40.21
C PRO A 239 5.10 24.02 41.23
N SER A 240 4.12 24.90 41.44
CA SER A 240 4.15 25.91 42.48
C SER A 240 4.48 25.17 43.75
N SER A 241 5.56 25.58 44.39
CA SER A 241 6.16 24.99 45.57
C SER A 241 5.30 25.15 46.82
N ASN A 242 3.97 25.05 46.73
CA ASN A 242 3.05 25.28 47.86
C ASN A 242 1.78 24.41 47.83
N VAL A 243 1.86 23.15 47.41
CA VAL A 243 0.86 22.14 47.82
C VAL A 243 1.58 20.86 48.21
N VAL A 244 1.78 20.71 49.53
CA VAL A 244 2.32 19.49 50.14
C VAL A 244 1.24 18.42 50.08
N ASP A 245 1.17 17.67 48.98
CA ASP A 245 0.39 16.43 48.94
C ASP A 245 1.20 15.34 49.67
N THR A 246 0.81 15.05 50.91
CA THR A 246 1.56 14.22 51.87
C THR A 246 1.55 12.72 51.56
N ARG A 247 1.17 12.29 50.34
CA ARG A 247 0.97 10.86 50.04
C ARG A 247 2.16 10.13 49.42
N ASN A 248 3.19 10.81 48.90
CA ASN A 248 4.36 10.13 48.33
C ASN A 248 5.68 10.53 49.00
N ARG A 249 6.18 9.65 49.88
CA ARG A 249 7.47 9.79 50.58
C ARG A 249 8.71 9.81 49.67
N PHE A 250 8.60 9.31 48.43
CA PHE A 250 9.72 9.23 47.47
C PHE A 250 10.02 10.55 46.74
N ASN A 251 9.10 11.53 46.79
CA ASN A 251 9.26 12.84 46.14
C ASN A 251 9.71 13.95 47.12
N ARG A 252 10.19 13.61 48.31
CA ARG A 252 10.58 14.57 49.36
C ARG A 252 12.08 14.91 49.34
N TYR A 253 12.69 14.92 48.15
CA TYR A 253 14.06 15.42 47.98
C TYR A 253 13.99 16.86 47.48
N GLU A 254 14.77 17.75 48.09
CA GLU A 254 14.92 19.13 47.62
C GLU A 254 15.48 19.09 46.20
N GLN A 255 14.65 19.46 45.22
CA GLN A 255 15.11 19.65 43.85
C GLN A 255 15.86 20.97 43.80
N HIS A 256 17.18 20.93 44.04
CA HIS A 256 18.02 22.09 43.85
C HIS A 256 18.07 22.43 42.35
N ASN A 257 17.46 23.55 41.98
CA ASN A 257 17.57 24.09 40.63
C ASN A 257 18.91 24.84 40.55
N TYR A 258 19.96 24.13 40.18
CA TYR A 258 21.29 24.72 40.03
C TYR A 258 21.36 25.56 38.76
N ASP A 259 21.56 26.88 38.90
CA ASP A 259 21.92 27.74 37.78
C ASP A 259 23.39 27.46 37.41
N PHE A 260 23.57 26.82 36.26
CA PHE A 260 24.87 26.35 35.80
C PHE A 260 25.83 27.49 35.48
N GLU A 261 25.32 28.67 35.10
CA GLU A 261 26.15 29.84 34.81
C GLU A 261 26.68 30.50 36.10
N GLU A 262 25.89 30.51 37.17
CA GLU A 262 26.32 31.00 38.48
C GLU A 262 27.41 30.11 39.09
N LEU A 263 27.27 28.79 38.95
CA LEU A 263 28.28 27.82 39.39
C LEU A 263 29.60 27.98 38.62
N LYS A 264 29.54 28.19 37.31
CA LYS A 264 30.74 28.47 36.50
C LYS A 264 31.43 29.75 36.97
N GLN A 265 30.70 30.82 37.21
CA GLN A 265 31.28 32.07 37.70
C GLN A 265 31.95 31.89 39.05
N LYS A 266 31.31 31.15 39.98
CA LYS A 266 31.90 30.84 41.30
C LYS A 266 33.18 29.99 41.21
N ILE A 267 33.29 29.11 40.22
CA ILE A 267 34.52 28.33 40.00
C ILE A 267 35.64 29.19 39.39
N VAL A 268 35.29 30.11 38.49
CA VAL A 268 36.27 31.01 37.85
C VAL A 268 36.77 32.09 38.82
N SER A 269 35.89 32.61 39.69
CA SER A 269 36.26 33.62 40.70
C SER A 269 36.99 33.07 41.93
N ASN A 270 37.15 31.75 42.06
CA ASN A 270 37.85 31.11 43.19
C ASN A 270 39.21 30.52 42.77
N LYS A 271 39.82 31.08 41.72
CA LYS A 271 41.21 30.89 41.29
C LYS A 271 41.97 32.19 41.48
#